data_AF-A0A2T6E6H0-F1
#
_entry.id   AF-A0A2T6E6H0-F1
#
_cell.length_a   1.000
_cell.length_b   1.000
_cell.length_c   1.000
_cell.angle_alpha   90.00
_cell.angle_beta   90.00
_cell.angle_gamma   90.00
#
_symmetry.space_group_name_H-M   'P 1'
#
loop_
_entity.id
_entity.type
_entity.pdbx_description
1 polymer ?
#
loop_
_entity_poly.entity_id
_entity_poly.type
_entity_poly.pdbx_seq_one_letter_code
_entity_poly.pdbx_strand_id
1 'polypeptide(L)'
;MIDRSLAVGLLSLLPLSALAAKDVWLDVGAGFDQQWQNDSGDDASVQSLDARFNTLWYPQAPLEFGVQYGLEQRAFLAGGATDTEPTTADFRVADLDAALIEDDDAALYQNLDRLYGQWFSPVGDITLGRQAIGFGLAKRFSPVDVVQPAGLRATERRYRPGVDAARWLIPAGAVSEVDLGWVFGDDELLFARGYRQLGSTSLEVTALTLNQEQQLYGVGAEGSIGLFGLWQETAWLSDDQEAGWRMTIGADHRIWRDIYLQFEYHYNGLGADDSDDYGRSADSAFYHSGLVLPLAQHYTSTQVVGSLGALYQFQVGAEYNVVDGSQLNTASLVRSLGDNTELTMAVTLPVQRTQNTSNSSTEFGVYPAVFSVNWSTVF
;
A
#
# COMPACT_ATOMS: atom_id res chain seq x y z
N MET A 1 -20.43 20.22 -18.54
CA MET A 1 -19.61 21.31 -19.11
C MET A 1 -19.03 22.07 -17.93
N ILE A 2 -18.07 21.43 -17.27
CA ILE A 2 -17.35 21.93 -16.09
C ILE A 2 -15.99 22.40 -16.60
N ASP A 3 -15.54 23.51 -16.04
CA ASP A 3 -14.62 24.47 -16.63
C ASP A 3 -13.19 23.94 -16.72
N ARG A 4 -12.57 24.01 -17.91
CA ARG A 4 -11.17 23.60 -18.19
C ARG A 4 -10.12 24.54 -17.56
N SER A 5 -10.55 25.45 -16.67
CA SER A 5 -9.75 26.50 -16.07
C SER A 5 -8.95 26.05 -14.83
N LEU A 6 -9.29 24.90 -14.23
CA LEU A 6 -8.56 24.36 -13.07
C LEU A 6 -7.21 23.72 -13.42
N ALA A 7 -7.09 23.05 -14.57
CA ALA A 7 -5.86 22.39 -14.99
C ALA A 7 -4.71 23.37 -15.32
N VAL A 8 -5.03 24.62 -15.67
CA VAL A 8 -4.04 25.67 -15.97
C VAL A 8 -3.74 26.53 -14.73
N GLY A 9 -4.58 26.47 -13.68
CA GLY A 9 -4.42 27.26 -12.46
C GLY A 9 -3.24 26.82 -11.58
N LEU A 10 -2.98 25.51 -11.47
CA LEU A 10 -1.95 24.98 -10.56
C LEU A 10 -0.51 25.37 -10.94
N LEU A 11 -0.24 25.68 -12.20
CA LEU A 11 1.08 26.15 -12.66
C LEU A 11 1.35 27.64 -12.41
N SER A 12 0.36 28.39 -11.92
CA SER A 12 0.44 29.86 -11.82
C SER A 12 0.52 30.43 -10.39
N LEU A 13 0.50 29.58 -9.35
CA LEU A 13 0.54 30.00 -7.95
C LEU A 13 1.97 30.07 -7.35
N LEU A 14 2.91 30.66 -8.10
CA LEU A 14 4.23 31.00 -7.58
C LEU A 14 4.41 32.53 -7.47
N PRO A 15 3.82 33.21 -6.47
CA PRO A 15 4.42 34.43 -5.96
C PRO A 15 5.60 34.02 -5.07
N LEU A 16 6.80 33.86 -5.66
CA LEU A 16 8.03 33.66 -4.89
C LEU A 16 8.32 34.91 -4.05
N SER A 17 8.14 34.78 -2.73
CA SER A 17 8.95 35.55 -1.80
C SER A 17 10.40 35.06 -1.93
N ALA A 18 11.37 35.98 -2.07
CA ALA A 18 12.78 35.65 -2.28
C ALA A 18 13.50 35.02 -1.06
N LEU A 19 12.75 34.59 -0.04
CA LEU A 19 13.24 34.04 1.23
C LEU A 19 12.79 32.61 1.51
N ALA A 20 11.90 32.03 0.68
CA ALA A 20 11.38 30.69 0.89
C ALA A 20 12.32 29.61 0.29
N ALA A 21 12.53 28.53 1.03
CA ALA A 21 13.19 27.33 0.49
C ALA A 21 12.18 26.50 -0.30
N LYS A 22 12.65 25.80 -1.34
CA LYS A 22 11.81 24.87 -2.11
C LYS A 22 12.65 23.70 -2.60
N ASP A 23 12.08 22.51 -2.52
CA ASP A 23 12.60 21.30 -3.14
C ASP A 23 11.62 20.88 -4.22
N VAL A 24 12.11 20.69 -5.43
CA VAL A 24 11.29 20.30 -6.58
C VAL A 24 12.05 19.20 -7.29
N TRP A 25 11.37 18.09 -7.55
CA TRP A 25 11.93 16.97 -8.30
C TRP A 25 10.86 16.35 -9.20
N LEU A 26 11.34 15.69 -10.25
CA LEU A 26 10.48 15.00 -11.21
C LEU A 26 10.88 13.52 -11.23
N ASP A 27 9.91 12.66 -10.93
CA ASP A 27 10.05 11.23 -11.16
C ASP A 27 9.52 10.92 -12.57
N VAL A 28 10.28 10.20 -13.37
CA VAL A 28 9.85 9.72 -14.69
C VAL A 28 10.06 8.23 -14.75
N GLY A 29 9.03 7.51 -15.17
CA GLY A 29 9.06 6.07 -15.34
C GLY A 29 8.57 5.62 -16.72
N ALA A 30 9.05 4.47 -17.14
CA ALA A 30 8.56 3.75 -18.30
C ALA A 30 8.48 2.27 -17.99
N GLY A 31 7.34 1.66 -18.28
CA GLY A 31 7.02 0.29 -17.88
C GLY A 31 6.52 -0.57 -19.02
N PHE A 32 6.68 -1.88 -18.85
CA PHE A 32 6.04 -2.91 -19.65
C PHE A 32 5.56 -4.02 -18.73
N ASP A 33 4.26 -4.30 -18.79
CA ASP A 33 3.60 -5.36 -18.03
C ASP A 33 2.95 -6.35 -18.99
N GLN A 34 3.29 -7.62 -18.82
CA GLN A 34 2.65 -8.75 -19.48
C GLN A 34 1.87 -9.55 -18.45
N GLN A 35 0.57 -9.70 -18.68
CA GLN A 35 -0.33 -10.49 -17.85
C GLN A 35 -0.84 -11.68 -18.66
N TRP A 36 -0.85 -12.85 -18.01
CA TRP A 36 -1.46 -14.07 -18.53
C TRP A 36 -2.59 -14.49 -17.60
N GLN A 37 -3.81 -14.54 -18.13
CA GLN A 37 -5.00 -14.84 -17.35
C GLN A 37 -5.27 -16.35 -17.37
N ASN A 38 -5.51 -16.95 -16.20
CA ASN A 38 -5.59 -18.41 -16.06
C ASN A 38 -6.81 -19.03 -16.77
N ASP A 39 -7.94 -18.33 -16.85
CA ASP A 39 -9.24 -18.93 -17.22
C ASP A 39 -9.88 -18.40 -18.51
N SER A 40 -9.45 -17.24 -19.02
CA SER A 40 -10.05 -16.60 -20.21
C SER A 40 -9.29 -16.89 -21.50
N GLY A 41 -8.01 -17.26 -21.41
CA GLY A 41 -7.11 -17.33 -22.57
C GLY A 41 -6.77 -15.97 -23.18
N ASP A 42 -7.24 -14.88 -22.57
CA ASP A 42 -6.92 -13.52 -22.96
C ASP A 42 -5.66 -13.07 -22.22
N ASP A 43 -4.63 -12.75 -23.00
CA ASP A 43 -3.40 -12.16 -22.49
C ASP A 43 -3.49 -10.64 -22.62
N ALA A 44 -2.99 -9.94 -21.61
CA ALA A 44 -2.91 -8.48 -21.63
C ALA A 44 -1.46 -8.01 -21.66
N SER A 45 -1.16 -7.08 -22.56
CA SER A 45 0.16 -6.46 -22.68
C SER A 45 0.00 -4.95 -22.59
N VAL A 46 0.60 -4.34 -21.58
CA VAL A 46 0.51 -2.89 -21.33
C VAL A 46 1.89 -2.28 -21.38
N GLN A 47 2.04 -1.20 -22.14
CA GLN A 47 3.17 -0.28 -22.00
C GLN A 47 2.70 0.95 -21.25
N SER A 48 3.51 1.42 -20.30
CA SER A 48 3.24 2.63 -19.54
C SER A 48 4.39 3.63 -19.65
N LEU A 49 4.02 4.90 -19.61
CA LEU A 49 4.93 6.02 -19.41
C LEU A 49 4.32 6.89 -18.31
N ASP A 50 5.04 7.06 -17.21
CA ASP A 50 4.58 7.85 -16.09
C ASP A 50 5.53 9.01 -15.79
N ALA A 51 4.96 10.10 -15.27
CA ALA A 51 5.69 11.24 -14.78
C ALA A 51 5.00 11.77 -13.53
N ARG A 52 5.75 11.94 -12.44
CA ARG A 52 5.26 12.52 -11.19
C ARG A 52 6.05 13.77 -10.84
N PHE A 53 5.33 14.88 -10.79
CA PHE A 53 5.86 16.16 -10.37
C PHE A 53 5.67 16.32 -8.86
N ASN A 54 6.76 16.63 -8.16
CA ASN A 54 6.77 16.81 -6.73
C ASN A 54 7.32 18.19 -6.37
N THR A 55 6.69 18.84 -5.40
CA THR A 55 7.18 20.10 -4.84
C THR A 55 6.94 20.13 -3.33
N LEU A 56 7.98 20.49 -2.59
CA LEU A 56 7.93 20.89 -1.19
C LEU A 56 8.32 22.36 -1.10
N TRP A 57 7.49 23.14 -0.42
CA TRP A 57 7.66 24.58 -0.27
C TRP A 57 7.66 24.98 1.19
N TYR A 58 8.68 25.72 1.60
CA TYR A 58 8.87 26.23 2.95
C TYR A 58 8.76 27.77 2.95
N PRO A 59 7.53 28.33 2.89
CA PRO A 59 7.31 29.77 2.77
C PRO A 59 7.90 30.57 3.92
N GLN A 60 7.72 30.05 5.14
CA GLN A 60 8.26 30.59 6.38
C GLN A 60 8.31 29.47 7.41
N ALA A 61 9.33 29.45 8.27
CA ALA A 61 9.25 28.60 9.45
C ALA A 61 8.05 29.05 10.31
N PRO A 62 7.25 28.13 10.87
CA PRO A 62 7.41 26.67 10.88
C PRO A 62 6.39 25.95 9.97
N LEU A 63 6.23 26.38 8.72
CA LEU A 63 5.25 25.83 7.77
C LEU A 63 5.94 25.12 6.60
N GLU A 64 5.36 24.00 6.18
CA GLU A 64 5.66 23.27 4.95
C GLU A 64 4.37 23.08 4.15
N PHE A 65 4.48 23.16 2.83
CA PHE A 65 3.42 22.79 1.90
C PHE A 65 3.97 21.77 0.90
N GLY A 66 3.25 20.67 0.71
CA GLY A 66 3.62 19.60 -0.21
C GLY A 66 2.57 19.38 -1.28
N VAL A 67 3.02 19.22 -2.53
CA VAL A 67 2.18 18.81 -3.66
C VAL A 67 2.88 17.69 -4.42
N GLN A 68 2.14 16.64 -4.74
CA GLN A 68 2.55 15.55 -5.62
C GLN A 68 1.44 15.29 -6.64
N TYR A 69 1.75 15.51 -7.91
CA TYR A 69 0.82 15.32 -9.02
C TYR A 69 1.44 14.38 -10.06
N GLY A 70 0.72 13.32 -10.39
CA GLY A 70 1.12 12.30 -11.35
C GLY A 70 0.31 12.35 -12.64
N LEU A 71 0.97 12.04 -13.73
CA LEU A 71 0.39 11.71 -15.03
C LEU A 71 0.92 10.34 -15.45
N GLU A 72 0.03 9.49 -15.95
CA GLU A 72 0.38 8.15 -16.43
C GLU A 72 -0.31 7.89 -17.76
N GLN A 73 0.46 7.70 -18.82
CA GLN A 73 -0.05 7.21 -20.09
C GLN A 73 0.09 5.69 -20.13
N ARG A 74 -0.98 4.99 -20.50
CA ARG A 74 -0.99 3.55 -20.76
C ARG A 74 -1.37 3.29 -22.22
N ALA A 75 -0.68 2.37 -22.86
CA ALA A 75 -1.01 1.85 -24.18
C ALA A 75 -1.22 0.34 -24.07
N PHE A 76 -2.37 -0.12 -24.54
CA PHE A 76 -2.76 -1.53 -24.55
C PHE A 76 -2.37 -2.15 -25.89
N LEU A 77 -1.42 -3.07 -25.88
CA LEU A 77 -0.91 -3.69 -27.10
C LEU A 77 -1.69 -4.95 -27.49
N ALA A 78 -2.27 -5.63 -26.51
CA ALA A 78 -3.12 -6.79 -26.65
C ALA A 78 -3.97 -6.90 -25.38
N GLY A 79 -5.28 -7.10 -25.51
CA GLY A 79 -6.20 -7.27 -24.38
C GLY A 79 -6.35 -6.04 -23.47
N GLY A 80 -7.35 -6.06 -22.60
CA GLY A 80 -7.46 -5.11 -21.49
C GLY A 80 -6.82 -5.70 -20.23
N ALA A 81 -5.92 -4.96 -19.58
CA ALA A 81 -5.41 -5.39 -18.27
C ALA A 81 -6.53 -5.36 -17.24
N THR A 82 -6.61 -6.38 -16.39
CA THR A 82 -7.60 -6.45 -15.32
C THR A 82 -6.94 -6.10 -13.99
N ASP A 83 -7.44 -5.05 -13.34
CA ASP A 83 -7.13 -4.77 -11.95
C ASP A 83 -8.13 -5.51 -11.06
N THR A 84 -7.72 -6.67 -10.55
CA THR A 84 -8.50 -7.49 -9.63
C THR A 84 -8.22 -7.14 -8.17
N GLU A 85 -7.96 -5.86 -7.88
CA GLU A 85 -7.83 -5.39 -6.50
C GLU A 85 -9.22 -5.00 -5.95
N PRO A 86 -9.50 -5.33 -4.67
CA PRO A 86 -10.78 -5.05 -4.05
C PRO A 86 -11.03 -3.54 -3.91
N THR A 87 -12.29 -3.14 -3.96
CA THR A 87 -12.71 -1.78 -3.63
C THR A 87 -12.36 -1.47 -2.18
N THR A 88 -11.70 -0.34 -1.94
CA THR A 88 -11.42 0.17 -0.60
C THR A 88 -12.34 1.35 -0.30
N ALA A 89 -12.46 1.70 0.98
CA ALA A 89 -13.09 2.94 1.41
C ALA A 89 -12.53 4.17 0.66
N ASP A 90 -13.40 5.14 0.38
CA ASP A 90 -13.08 6.38 -0.30
C ASP A 90 -12.86 7.52 0.70
N PHE A 91 -11.59 7.88 0.84
CA PHE A 91 -11.12 8.89 1.77
C PHE A 91 -10.72 10.21 1.08
N ARG A 92 -11.25 10.50 -0.11
CA ARG A 92 -10.99 11.76 -0.84
C ARG A 92 -12.27 12.59 -0.93
N VAL A 93 -12.28 13.77 -0.32
CA VAL A 93 -13.46 14.68 -0.30
C VAL A 93 -13.87 15.11 -1.71
N ALA A 94 -12.88 15.31 -2.56
CA ALA A 94 -13.06 15.59 -3.96
C ALA A 94 -11.82 15.10 -4.70
N ASP A 95 -12.01 14.39 -5.80
CA ASP A 95 -10.90 13.96 -6.64
C ASP A 95 -11.01 14.47 -8.07
N LEU A 96 -9.87 14.45 -8.75
CA LEU A 96 -9.84 14.71 -10.19
C LEU A 96 -10.42 13.51 -10.92
N ASP A 97 -11.06 13.76 -12.07
CA ASP A 97 -11.37 12.68 -13.00
C ASP A 97 -10.06 11.98 -13.38
N ALA A 98 -9.89 10.74 -12.92
CA ALA A 98 -8.64 10.01 -13.07
C ALA A 98 -8.31 9.80 -14.54
N ALA A 99 -9.29 9.40 -15.36
CA ALA A 99 -9.13 9.26 -16.80
C ALA A 99 -9.30 10.63 -17.50
N LEU A 100 -8.22 11.16 -18.05
CA LEU A 100 -8.26 12.30 -18.97
C LEU A 100 -8.68 11.85 -20.39
N ILE A 101 -8.23 10.66 -20.78
CA ILE A 101 -8.54 9.98 -22.03
C ILE A 101 -8.63 8.48 -21.71
N GLU A 102 -9.64 7.81 -22.20
CA GLU A 102 -9.78 6.35 -22.09
C GLU A 102 -10.43 5.83 -23.37
N ASP A 103 -9.62 5.19 -24.19
CA ASP A 103 -9.99 4.52 -25.44
C ASP A 103 -9.53 3.04 -25.37
N ASP A 104 -10.01 2.21 -26.28
CA ASP A 104 -9.70 0.77 -26.31
C ASP A 104 -8.18 0.46 -26.41
N ASP A 105 -7.41 1.33 -27.08
CA ASP A 105 -5.98 1.13 -27.34
C ASP A 105 -5.06 1.92 -26.39
N ALA A 106 -5.57 2.98 -25.77
CA ALA A 106 -4.76 3.89 -24.98
C ALA A 106 -5.58 4.64 -23.93
N ALA A 107 -4.95 4.87 -22.78
CA ALA A 107 -5.50 5.69 -21.72
C ALA A 107 -4.46 6.69 -21.21
N LEU A 108 -4.94 7.84 -20.74
CA LEU A 108 -4.15 8.84 -20.06
C LEU A 108 -4.82 9.11 -18.72
N TYR A 109 -4.11 8.76 -17.65
CA TYR A 109 -4.54 8.96 -16.28
C TYR A 109 -3.81 10.14 -15.64
N GLN A 110 -4.47 10.76 -14.69
CA GLN A 110 -3.91 11.75 -13.78
C GLN A 110 -4.26 11.40 -12.34
N ASN A 111 -3.42 11.82 -11.41
CA ASN A 111 -3.69 11.62 -10.00
C ASN A 111 -3.02 12.72 -9.17
N LEU A 112 -3.80 13.35 -8.27
CA LEU A 112 -3.25 14.24 -7.25
C LEU A 112 -3.04 13.42 -5.98
N ASP A 113 -1.82 12.95 -5.77
CA ASP A 113 -1.49 12.06 -4.65
C ASP A 113 -1.27 12.81 -3.35
N ARG A 114 -0.75 14.03 -3.40
CA ARG A 114 -0.50 14.84 -2.20
C ARG A 114 -0.83 16.28 -2.46
N LEU A 115 -1.47 16.89 -1.48
CA LEU A 115 -1.77 18.31 -1.40
C LEU A 115 -2.03 18.64 0.06
N TYR A 116 -0.98 18.99 0.79
CA TYR A 116 -1.07 19.23 2.23
C TYR A 116 -0.30 20.46 2.67
N GLY A 117 -0.71 20.99 3.82
CA GLY A 117 0.06 21.93 4.62
C GLY A 117 0.39 21.31 5.97
N GLN A 118 1.64 21.43 6.41
CA GLN A 118 2.12 20.97 7.70
C GLN A 118 2.62 22.14 8.53
N TRP A 119 2.20 22.17 9.79
CA TRP A 119 2.64 23.14 10.78
C TRP A 119 3.43 22.43 11.89
N PHE A 120 4.71 22.79 12.01
CA PHE A 120 5.60 22.27 13.05
C PHE A 120 5.48 23.13 14.31
N SER A 121 5.27 22.50 15.46
CA SER A 121 5.14 23.23 16.73
C SER A 121 5.74 22.45 17.91
N PRO A 122 6.04 23.12 19.04
CA PRO A 122 6.52 22.43 20.24
C PRO A 122 5.53 21.43 20.84
N VAL A 123 4.24 21.52 20.49
CA VAL A 123 3.18 20.60 20.96
C VAL A 123 2.88 19.49 19.94
N GLY A 124 3.67 19.41 18.87
CA GLY A 124 3.54 18.42 17.81
C GLY A 124 3.27 19.02 16.43
N ASP A 125 3.24 18.14 15.44
CA ASP A 125 3.12 18.50 14.04
C ASP A 125 1.69 18.27 13.58
N ILE A 126 1.11 19.29 12.96
CA ILE A 126 -0.27 19.24 12.46
C ILE A 126 -0.23 19.26 10.94
N THR A 127 -0.77 18.22 10.30
CA THR A 127 -0.85 18.10 8.85
C THR A 127 -2.31 18.13 8.42
N LEU A 128 -2.65 19.01 7.49
CA LEU A 128 -3.99 19.12 6.90
C LEU A 128 -3.91 18.99 5.38
N GLY A 129 -4.77 18.16 4.82
CA GLY A 129 -4.92 17.95 3.38
C GLY A 129 -4.61 16.51 2.97
N ARG A 130 -4.35 16.32 1.68
CA ARG A 130 -4.11 15.01 1.08
C ARG A 130 -2.71 14.52 1.39
N GLN A 131 -2.63 13.39 2.09
CA GLN A 131 -1.38 12.80 2.59
C GLN A 131 -1.47 11.28 2.60
N ALA A 132 -0.33 10.60 2.46
CA ALA A 132 -0.29 9.14 2.63
C ALA A 132 -0.32 8.79 4.13
N ILE A 133 -1.25 7.94 4.54
CA ILE A 133 -1.35 7.39 5.89
C ILE A 133 -1.32 5.87 5.80
N GLY A 134 -0.50 5.23 6.63
CA GLY A 134 -0.39 3.78 6.68
C GLY A 134 -0.02 3.32 8.09
N PHE A 135 -0.51 2.15 8.45
CA PHE A 135 -0.25 1.54 9.75
C PHE A 135 0.41 0.17 9.57
N GLY A 136 0.86 -0.40 10.68
CA GLY A 136 1.35 -1.78 10.71
C GLY A 136 2.86 -1.92 10.77
N LEU A 137 3.26 -2.98 11.47
CA LEU A 137 4.61 -3.48 11.66
C LEU A 137 4.88 -4.68 10.75
N ALA A 138 3.84 -5.45 10.42
CA ALA A 138 3.93 -6.62 9.57
C ALA A 138 4.41 -6.26 8.15
N LYS A 139 5.17 -7.18 7.55
CA LYS A 139 5.81 -6.99 6.25
C LYS A 139 4.92 -7.50 5.11
N ARG A 140 4.08 -8.53 5.33
CA ARG A 140 3.17 -9.06 4.29
C ARG A 140 1.69 -8.91 4.61
N PHE A 141 1.25 -9.33 5.79
CA PHE A 141 -0.16 -9.27 6.18
C PHE A 141 -0.31 -8.44 7.45
N SER A 142 -0.82 -7.22 7.33
CA SER A 142 -1.07 -6.36 8.49
C SER A 142 -2.53 -6.43 8.92
N PRO A 143 -2.85 -6.76 10.18
CA PRO A 143 -4.21 -6.73 10.69
C PRO A 143 -4.67 -5.30 11.06
N VAL A 144 -3.77 -4.31 11.07
CA VAL A 144 -4.05 -2.92 11.48
C VAL A 144 -3.90 -1.90 10.34
N ASP A 145 -3.39 -2.31 9.18
CA ASP A 145 -3.26 -1.43 8.01
C ASP A 145 -4.58 -1.36 7.24
N VAL A 146 -5.34 -0.29 7.48
CA VAL A 146 -6.75 -0.21 7.04
C VAL A 146 -7.10 1.03 6.20
N VAL A 147 -6.24 2.05 6.17
CA VAL A 147 -6.55 3.30 5.46
C VAL A 147 -6.38 3.13 3.95
N GLN A 148 -5.32 2.44 3.53
CA GLN A 148 -5.04 2.07 2.15
C GLN A 148 -4.13 0.82 2.20
N PRO A 149 -4.68 -0.36 2.50
CA PRO A 149 -3.89 -1.58 2.63
C PRO A 149 -3.16 -1.88 1.31
N ALA A 150 -1.91 -2.32 1.42
CA ALA A 150 -1.18 -2.74 0.22
C ALA A 150 -1.83 -3.99 -0.38
N GLY A 151 -2.14 -3.94 -1.68
CA GLY A 151 -2.64 -5.08 -2.44
C GLY A 151 -1.71 -6.30 -2.34
N LEU A 152 -2.27 -7.50 -2.47
CA LEU A 152 -1.50 -8.74 -2.30
C LEU A 152 -0.38 -8.87 -3.33
N ARG A 153 -0.63 -8.38 -4.55
CA ARG A 153 0.32 -8.38 -5.68
C ARG A 153 1.18 -7.12 -5.76
N ALA A 154 0.99 -6.13 -4.90
CA ALA A 154 1.69 -4.85 -5.03
C ALA A 154 3.21 -5.07 -4.97
N THR A 155 3.89 -4.83 -6.09
CA THR A 155 5.35 -4.91 -6.22
C THR A 155 6.00 -3.77 -5.43
N GLU A 156 5.39 -2.58 -5.47
CA GLU A 156 5.77 -1.43 -4.67
C GLU A 156 4.75 -1.15 -3.57
N ARG A 157 4.85 -1.90 -2.47
CA ARG A 157 3.98 -1.69 -1.29
C ARG A 157 4.24 -0.39 -0.53
N ARG A 158 5.30 0.35 -0.88
CA ARG A 158 5.66 1.62 -0.25
C ARG A 158 4.81 2.76 -0.77
N TYR A 159 4.39 2.69 -2.04
CA TYR A 159 3.47 3.66 -2.58
C TYR A 159 2.10 3.45 -1.92
N ARG A 160 1.55 4.54 -1.39
CA ARG A 160 0.22 4.57 -0.80
C ARG A 160 -0.52 5.76 -1.40
N PRO A 161 -1.71 5.55 -1.97
CA PRO A 161 -2.56 6.64 -2.39
C PRO A 161 -2.79 7.61 -1.23
N GLY A 162 -2.75 8.91 -1.53
CA GLY A 162 -3.05 9.92 -0.51
C GLY A 162 -4.53 9.94 -0.15
N VAL A 163 -4.81 10.20 1.13
CA VAL A 163 -6.14 10.41 1.70
C VAL A 163 -6.26 11.83 2.23
N ASP A 164 -7.47 12.40 2.20
CA ASP A 164 -7.72 13.73 2.75
C ASP A 164 -7.90 13.62 4.26
N ALA A 165 -7.03 14.27 5.02
CA ALA A 165 -7.01 14.10 6.47
C ALA A 165 -6.50 15.33 7.23
N ALA A 166 -6.90 15.42 8.50
CA ALA A 166 -6.30 16.24 9.54
C ALA A 166 -5.59 15.32 10.53
N ARG A 167 -4.29 15.50 10.72
CA ARG A 167 -3.45 14.65 11.56
C ARG A 167 -2.64 15.50 12.53
N TRP A 168 -2.49 15.02 13.76
CA TRP A 168 -1.67 15.64 14.80
C TRP A 168 -0.73 14.59 15.41
N LEU A 169 0.56 14.74 15.11
CA LEU A 169 1.62 13.90 15.64
C LEU A 169 2.26 14.59 16.86
N ILE A 170 2.03 14.04 18.04
CA ILE A 170 2.45 14.59 19.32
C ILE A 170 3.67 13.82 19.84
N PRO A 171 4.83 14.46 19.97
CA PRO A 171 5.99 13.87 20.63
C PRO A 171 5.67 13.61 22.11
N ALA A 172 5.76 12.35 22.52
CA ALA A 172 5.56 11.88 23.90
C ALA A 172 6.89 11.43 24.56
N GLY A 173 8.00 12.00 24.11
CA GLY A 173 9.36 11.68 24.56
C GLY A 173 10.37 11.77 23.43
N ALA A 174 11.56 11.22 23.63
CA ALA A 174 12.60 11.21 22.59
C ALA A 174 12.34 10.17 21.49
N VAL A 175 11.56 9.12 21.79
CA VAL A 175 11.33 7.93 20.95
C VAL A 175 9.91 7.38 21.18
N SER A 176 8.96 8.27 21.42
CA SER A 176 7.57 7.92 21.71
C SER A 176 6.66 9.00 21.16
N GLU A 177 5.55 8.59 20.56
CA GLU A 177 4.67 9.47 19.80
C GLU A 177 3.22 9.05 20.00
N VAL A 178 2.34 10.04 19.99
CA VAL A 178 0.89 9.84 19.90
C VAL A 178 0.44 10.46 18.59
N ASP A 179 -0.23 9.68 17.76
CA ASP A 179 -0.69 10.06 16.44
C ASP A 179 -2.21 10.04 16.45
N LEU A 180 -2.81 11.22 16.30
CA LEU A 180 -4.25 11.39 16.23
C LEU A 180 -4.59 11.82 14.80
N GLY A 181 -5.62 11.24 14.21
CA GLY A 181 -6.03 11.67 12.89
C GLY A 181 -7.49 11.45 12.61
N TRP A 182 -8.00 12.32 11.76
CA TRP A 182 -9.32 12.28 11.18
C TRP A 182 -9.15 12.29 9.67
N VAL A 183 -9.47 11.17 9.04
CA VAL A 183 -9.50 10.97 7.60
C VAL A 183 -10.95 11.15 7.16
N PHE A 184 -11.16 11.91 6.10
CA PHE A 184 -12.49 12.32 5.68
C PHE A 184 -12.64 12.28 4.16
N GLY A 185 -13.77 11.77 3.69
CA GLY A 185 -14.17 11.63 2.29
C GLY A 185 -15.65 11.25 2.23
N ASP A 186 -16.00 10.37 1.30
CA ASP A 186 -17.29 9.68 1.34
C ASP A 186 -17.34 8.71 2.55
N ASP A 187 -16.19 8.13 2.90
CA ASP A 187 -15.96 7.41 4.14
C ASP A 187 -15.16 8.24 5.15
N GLU A 188 -15.43 8.04 6.44
CA GLU A 188 -14.82 8.79 7.55
C GLU A 188 -14.10 7.85 8.51
N LEU A 189 -12.81 8.09 8.76
CA LEU A 189 -12.02 7.30 9.71
C LEU A 189 -11.39 8.20 10.77
N LEU A 190 -11.67 7.91 12.04
CA LEU A 190 -11.03 8.55 13.18
C LEU A 190 -10.09 7.55 13.86
N PHE A 191 -8.83 7.93 14.10
CA PHE A 191 -7.86 7.06 14.74
C PHE A 191 -7.06 7.76 15.83
N ALA A 192 -6.59 6.94 16.78
CA ALA A 192 -5.57 7.27 17.74
C ALA A 192 -4.56 6.12 17.81
N ARG A 193 -3.28 6.42 17.64
CA ARG A 193 -2.17 5.47 17.72
C ARG A 193 -1.13 5.96 18.71
N GLY A 194 -0.62 5.06 19.53
CA GLY A 194 0.49 5.30 20.44
C GLY A 194 1.67 4.43 20.05
N TYR A 195 2.84 5.04 19.91
CA TYR A 195 4.11 4.37 19.66
C TYR A 195 5.06 4.59 20.82
N ARG A 196 5.75 3.54 21.26
CA ARG A 196 6.77 3.63 22.29
C ARG A 196 7.92 2.68 22.06
N GLN A 197 9.14 3.22 22.03
CA GLN A 197 10.36 2.43 22.09
C GLN A 197 10.78 2.13 23.54
N LEU A 198 11.00 0.84 23.84
CA LEU A 198 11.55 0.31 25.09
C LEU A 198 12.80 -0.52 24.80
N GLY A 199 13.98 0.10 24.89
CA GLY A 199 15.24 -0.57 24.58
C GLY A 199 15.31 -0.97 23.10
N SER A 200 15.41 -2.26 22.80
CA SER A 200 15.40 -2.82 21.44
C SER A 200 14.02 -3.27 20.95
N THR A 201 12.95 -2.93 21.68
CA THR A 201 11.58 -3.31 21.34
C THR A 201 10.70 -2.07 21.18
N SER A 202 9.99 -1.95 20.07
CA SER A 202 8.90 -1.00 19.88
C SER A 202 7.58 -1.64 20.27
N LEU A 203 6.68 -0.83 20.83
CA LEU A 203 5.30 -1.20 21.13
C LEU A 203 4.36 -0.22 20.47
N GLU A 204 3.25 -0.74 19.95
CA GLU A 204 2.20 0.04 19.31
C GLU A 204 0.82 -0.34 19.85
N VAL A 205 -0.03 0.67 19.99
CA VAL A 205 -1.46 0.50 20.27
C VAL A 205 -2.23 1.40 19.33
N THR A 206 -3.27 0.88 18.70
CA THR A 206 -4.11 1.60 17.74
C THR A 206 -5.57 1.43 18.14
N ALA A 207 -6.35 2.49 18.06
CA ALA A 207 -7.80 2.45 18.12
C ALA A 207 -8.34 3.31 16.99
N LEU A 208 -9.31 2.79 16.24
CA LEU A 208 -9.96 3.55 15.18
C LEU A 208 -11.41 3.14 15.00
N THR A 209 -12.15 4.03 14.35
CA THR A 209 -13.51 3.79 13.89
C THR A 209 -13.64 4.23 12.44
N LEU A 210 -14.32 3.42 11.62
CA LEU A 210 -14.68 3.73 10.25
C LEU A 210 -16.20 3.90 10.18
N ASN A 211 -16.65 5.03 9.63
CA ASN A 211 -18.05 5.44 9.49
C ASN A 211 -18.89 5.39 10.77
N GLN A 212 -18.23 5.36 11.94
CA GLN A 212 -18.85 5.14 13.26
C GLN A 212 -19.54 3.77 13.41
N GLU A 213 -19.40 2.88 12.43
CA GLU A 213 -20.02 1.55 12.40
C GLU A 213 -19.00 0.46 12.71
N GLN A 214 -17.83 0.54 12.07
CA GLN A 214 -16.75 -0.42 12.23
C GLN A 214 -15.73 0.11 13.22
N GLN A 215 -15.26 -0.76 14.11
CA GLN A 215 -14.26 -0.43 15.12
C GLN A 215 -13.08 -1.38 15.01
N LEU A 216 -11.88 -0.86 15.22
CA LEU A 216 -10.66 -1.65 15.29
C LEU A 216 -9.82 -1.23 16.49
N TYR A 217 -9.39 -2.22 17.26
CA TYR A 217 -8.44 -2.07 18.36
C TYR A 217 -7.23 -2.96 18.13
N GLY A 218 -6.06 -2.36 17.94
CA GLY A 218 -4.82 -3.02 17.58
C GLY A 218 -3.76 -2.90 18.66
N VAL A 219 -2.94 -3.93 18.80
CA VAL A 219 -1.68 -3.91 19.54
C VAL A 219 -0.58 -4.53 18.70
N GLY A 220 0.63 -3.99 18.79
CA GLY A 220 1.78 -4.48 18.06
C GLY A 220 3.07 -4.37 18.86
N ALA A 221 4.02 -5.24 18.53
CA ALA A 221 5.37 -5.19 19.07
C ALA A 221 6.37 -5.62 17.99
N GLU A 222 7.49 -4.91 17.86
CA GLU A 222 8.61 -5.30 17.01
C GLU A 222 9.92 -5.18 17.80
N GLY A 223 10.85 -6.09 17.57
CA GLY A 223 12.13 -6.06 18.26
C GLY A 223 13.03 -7.21 17.83
N SER A 224 13.95 -7.61 18.70
CA SER A 224 14.85 -8.72 18.41
C SER A 224 15.11 -9.60 19.62
N ILE A 225 15.30 -10.89 19.38
CA ILE A 225 15.77 -11.87 20.35
C ILE A 225 16.98 -12.60 19.75
N GLY A 226 18.17 -12.32 20.29
CA GLY A 226 19.42 -12.91 19.80
C GLY A 226 19.73 -12.45 18.37
N LEU A 227 19.68 -13.39 17.41
CA LEU A 227 19.95 -13.13 15.99
C LEU A 227 18.68 -13.01 15.14
N PHE A 228 17.51 -13.03 15.77
CA PHE A 228 16.22 -12.95 15.09
C PHE A 228 15.58 -11.60 15.37
N GLY A 229 15.16 -10.92 14.30
CA GLY A 229 14.14 -9.88 14.43
C GLY A 229 12.77 -10.55 14.53
N LEU A 230 11.88 -9.97 15.32
CA LEU A 230 10.54 -10.49 15.58
C LEU A 230 9.55 -9.34 15.52
N TRP A 231 8.38 -9.60 14.96
CA TRP A 231 7.25 -8.69 15.03
C TRP A 231 5.97 -9.46 15.27
N GLN A 232 5.02 -8.80 15.93
CA GLN A 232 3.70 -9.32 16.18
C GLN A 232 2.71 -8.17 16.12
N GLU A 233 1.55 -8.44 15.53
CA GLU A 233 0.40 -7.54 15.50
C GLU A 233 -0.87 -8.32 15.77
N THR A 234 -1.80 -7.73 16.52
CA THR A 234 -3.14 -8.29 16.75
C THR A 234 -4.14 -7.17 16.69
N ALA A 235 -5.22 -7.37 15.95
CA ALA A 235 -6.34 -6.45 15.88
C ALA A 235 -7.64 -7.17 16.23
N TRP A 236 -8.50 -6.51 16.98
CA TRP A 236 -9.90 -6.88 17.15
C TRP A 236 -10.74 -5.95 16.29
N LEU A 237 -11.54 -6.50 15.38
CA LEU A 237 -12.47 -5.76 14.53
C LEU A 237 -13.90 -6.14 14.92
N SER A 238 -14.79 -5.15 14.95
CA SER A 238 -16.21 -5.38 15.23
C SER A 238 -17.09 -4.32 14.61
N ASP A 239 -18.26 -4.75 14.12
CA ASP A 239 -19.39 -3.91 13.78
C ASP A 239 -20.68 -4.46 14.45
N ASP A 240 -21.84 -3.99 14.02
CA ASP A 240 -23.14 -4.43 14.57
C ASP A 240 -23.52 -5.87 14.21
N GLN A 241 -22.91 -6.45 13.17
CA GLN A 241 -23.26 -7.77 12.62
C GLN A 241 -22.25 -8.86 12.99
N GLU A 242 -20.95 -8.53 12.97
CA GLU A 242 -19.87 -9.47 13.17
C GLU A 242 -18.69 -8.87 13.93
N ALA A 243 -17.93 -9.76 14.57
CA ALA A 243 -16.69 -9.41 15.25
C ALA A 243 -15.69 -10.54 15.11
N GLY A 244 -14.42 -10.19 14.95
CA GLY A 244 -13.35 -11.14 14.77
C GLY A 244 -12.01 -10.53 15.11
N TRP A 245 -11.04 -11.38 15.44
CA TRP A 245 -9.67 -10.95 15.67
C TRP A 245 -8.77 -11.44 14.55
N ARG A 246 -7.74 -10.64 14.28
CA ARG A 246 -6.70 -10.91 13.29
C ARG A 246 -5.36 -10.81 13.97
N MET A 247 -4.40 -11.63 13.57
CA MET A 247 -3.07 -11.63 14.15
C MET A 247 -2.01 -11.98 13.13
N THR A 248 -0.90 -11.26 13.19
CA THR A 248 0.32 -11.60 12.46
C THR A 248 1.44 -11.81 13.45
N ILE A 249 2.24 -12.84 13.24
CA ILE A 249 3.52 -13.01 13.90
C ILE A 249 4.57 -13.36 12.84
N GLY A 250 5.72 -12.73 12.95
CA GLY A 250 6.81 -12.96 12.01
C GLY A 250 8.18 -12.87 12.65
N ALA A 251 9.15 -13.41 11.91
CA ALA A 251 10.54 -13.44 12.29
C ALA A 251 11.41 -13.27 11.05
N ASP A 252 12.54 -12.60 11.20
CA ASP A 252 13.59 -12.55 10.20
C ASP A 252 14.94 -12.94 10.77
N HIS A 253 15.78 -13.49 9.89
CA HIS A 253 17.14 -13.82 10.20
C HIS A 253 18.06 -13.56 9.02
N ARG A 254 19.21 -12.95 9.31
CA ARG A 254 20.26 -12.70 8.34
C ARG A 254 21.02 -13.98 8.02
N ILE A 255 20.71 -14.59 6.87
CA ILE A 255 21.29 -15.87 6.45
C ILE A 255 22.68 -15.73 5.81
N TRP A 256 22.97 -14.61 5.14
CA TRP A 256 24.30 -14.34 4.55
C TRP A 256 24.48 -12.87 4.20
N ARG A 257 25.54 -12.23 4.69
CA ARG A 257 25.84 -10.80 4.44
C ARG A 257 24.62 -9.92 4.70
N ASP A 258 23.97 -9.42 3.65
CA ASP A 258 22.80 -8.55 3.67
C ASP A 258 21.56 -9.26 3.09
N ILE A 259 21.56 -10.60 3.10
CA ILE A 259 20.42 -11.45 2.74
C ILE A 259 19.73 -11.92 4.01
N TYR A 260 18.42 -11.67 4.07
CA TYR A 260 17.52 -12.01 5.15
C TYR A 260 16.49 -13.02 4.66
N LEU A 261 16.26 -14.04 5.48
CA LEU A 261 15.10 -14.92 5.37
C LEU A 261 14.05 -14.43 6.34
N GLN A 262 12.84 -14.20 5.87
CA GLN A 262 11.69 -13.73 6.64
C GLN A 262 10.57 -14.76 6.55
N PHE A 263 9.88 -14.95 7.67
CA PHE A 263 8.70 -15.81 7.75
C PHE A 263 7.59 -15.06 8.50
N GLU A 264 6.36 -15.15 8.00
CA GLU A 264 5.16 -14.64 8.66
C GLU A 264 4.06 -15.68 8.68
N TYR A 265 3.31 -15.71 9.77
CA TYR A 265 2.00 -16.35 9.85
C TYR A 265 0.94 -15.30 10.14
N HIS A 266 -0.16 -15.36 9.39
CA HIS A 266 -1.32 -14.50 9.57
C HIS A 266 -2.58 -15.34 9.83
N TYR A 267 -3.27 -15.01 10.91
CA TYR A 267 -4.61 -15.47 11.22
C TYR A 267 -5.60 -14.36 10.95
N ASN A 268 -6.64 -14.65 10.17
CA ASN A 268 -7.73 -13.75 9.88
C ASN A 268 -9.05 -14.36 10.36
N GLY A 269 -9.50 -14.02 11.58
CA GLY A 269 -10.73 -14.57 12.15
C GLY A 269 -12.03 -14.18 11.45
N LEU A 270 -11.99 -13.20 10.54
CA LEU A 270 -13.12 -12.81 9.69
C LEU A 270 -13.08 -13.52 8.31
N GLY A 271 -11.98 -14.20 8.00
CA GLY A 271 -11.85 -14.97 6.76
C GLY A 271 -12.45 -16.36 6.85
N ALA A 272 -12.68 -16.98 5.69
CA ALA A 272 -13.28 -18.30 5.60
C ALA A 272 -12.30 -19.42 5.95
N ASP A 273 -12.81 -20.45 6.61
CA ASP A 273 -12.10 -21.70 6.92
C ASP A 273 -12.31 -22.79 5.85
N ASP A 274 -13.20 -22.54 4.87
CA ASP A 274 -13.43 -23.35 3.67
C ASP A 274 -13.43 -22.45 2.42
N SER A 275 -12.90 -22.94 1.29
CA SER A 275 -12.90 -22.21 0.02
C SER A 275 -14.30 -21.99 -0.57
N ASP A 276 -15.26 -22.88 -0.26
CA ASP A 276 -16.65 -22.73 -0.73
C ASP A 276 -17.34 -21.49 -0.13
N ASP A 277 -16.77 -20.94 0.94
CA ASP A 277 -17.30 -19.83 1.72
C ASP A 277 -16.72 -18.46 1.32
N TYR A 278 -15.71 -18.42 0.43
CA TYR A 278 -15.05 -17.18 0.03
C TYR A 278 -15.99 -16.12 -0.53
N GLY A 279 -16.99 -16.52 -1.32
CA GLY A 279 -17.98 -15.57 -1.86
C GLY A 279 -18.77 -14.87 -0.76
N ARG A 280 -19.14 -15.61 0.31
CA ARG A 280 -19.87 -15.04 1.44
C ARG A 280 -18.98 -14.13 2.29
N SER A 281 -17.73 -14.53 2.53
CA SER A 281 -16.77 -13.68 3.25
C SER A 281 -16.52 -12.38 2.49
N ALA A 282 -16.39 -12.42 1.16
CA ALA A 282 -16.19 -11.23 0.33
C ALA A 282 -17.37 -10.22 0.41
N ASP A 283 -18.59 -10.69 0.72
CA ASP A 283 -19.79 -9.86 0.86
C ASP A 283 -19.90 -9.17 2.24
N SER A 284 -18.94 -9.38 3.15
CA SER A 284 -18.95 -8.74 4.47
C SER A 284 -18.57 -7.25 4.38
N ALA A 285 -19.10 -6.45 5.31
CA ALA A 285 -18.83 -5.01 5.36
C ALA A 285 -17.32 -4.70 5.53
N PHE A 286 -16.58 -5.56 6.22
CA PHE A 286 -15.14 -5.43 6.39
C PHE A 286 -14.36 -5.67 5.10
N TYR A 287 -14.84 -6.53 4.21
CA TYR A 287 -14.21 -6.78 2.91
C TYR A 287 -14.57 -5.69 1.90
N HIS A 288 -15.83 -5.24 1.87
CA HIS A 288 -16.27 -4.15 0.99
C HIS A 288 -15.58 -2.81 1.27
N SER A 289 -15.28 -2.52 2.54
CA SER A 289 -14.54 -1.33 2.96
C SER A 289 -13.02 -1.45 2.77
N GLY A 290 -12.51 -2.64 2.42
CA GLY A 290 -11.08 -2.92 2.33
C GLY A 290 -10.39 -3.05 3.70
N LEU A 291 -11.12 -3.02 4.82
CA LEU A 291 -10.54 -3.20 6.17
C LEU A 291 -9.93 -4.59 6.37
N VAL A 292 -10.43 -5.60 5.67
CA VAL A 292 -9.94 -6.98 5.74
C VAL A 292 -9.55 -7.49 4.37
N LEU A 293 -8.29 -7.87 4.27
CA LEU A 293 -7.69 -8.67 3.22
C LEU A 293 -6.63 -9.54 3.89
N PRO A 294 -6.38 -10.78 3.45
CA PRO A 294 -7.03 -11.60 2.40
C PRO A 294 -8.27 -12.43 2.85
N LEU A 295 -8.89 -13.27 2.00
CA LEU A 295 -10.22 -13.90 2.18
C LEU A 295 -10.31 -15.13 3.12
N ALA A 296 -9.26 -15.93 3.21
CA ALA A 296 -9.19 -17.12 4.04
C ALA A 296 -8.79 -16.80 5.48
N GLN A 297 -8.84 -17.82 6.34
CA GLN A 297 -8.52 -17.66 7.75
C GLN A 297 -7.03 -17.77 8.07
N HIS A 298 -6.24 -18.44 7.22
CA HIS A 298 -4.86 -18.82 7.54
C HIS A 298 -3.91 -18.61 6.38
N TYR A 299 -2.87 -17.81 6.62
CA TYR A 299 -1.79 -17.57 5.65
C TYR A 299 -0.43 -17.76 6.27
N THR A 300 0.50 -18.17 5.41
CA THR A 300 1.93 -18.08 5.71
C THR A 300 2.62 -17.34 4.59
N SER A 301 3.68 -16.61 4.91
CA SER A 301 4.57 -16.04 3.90
C SER A 301 6.01 -16.37 4.23
N THR A 302 6.78 -16.70 3.20
CA THR A 302 8.23 -16.83 3.28
C THR A 302 8.85 -15.90 2.26
N GLN A 303 9.81 -15.08 2.69
CA GLN A 303 10.49 -14.11 1.82
C GLN A 303 12.00 -14.24 2.01
N VAL A 304 12.74 -14.12 0.91
CA VAL A 304 14.18 -13.92 0.91
C VAL A 304 14.44 -12.56 0.27
N VAL A 305 14.98 -11.64 1.06
CA VAL A 305 15.29 -10.28 0.60
C VAL A 305 16.76 -10.00 0.82
N GLY A 306 17.37 -9.22 -0.06
CA GLY A 306 18.72 -8.77 0.20
C GLY A 306 19.35 -8.04 -0.97
N SER A 307 20.64 -7.74 -0.80
CA SER A 307 21.42 -7.05 -1.81
C SER A 307 22.61 -7.89 -2.27
N LEU A 308 22.86 -7.89 -3.57
CA LEU A 308 24.02 -8.51 -4.21
C LEU A 308 25.00 -7.41 -4.65
N GLY A 309 25.79 -6.94 -3.69
CA GLY A 309 26.66 -5.78 -3.87
C GLY A 309 25.87 -4.46 -3.86
N ALA A 310 26.48 -3.38 -4.34
CA ALA A 310 25.88 -2.05 -4.30
C ALA A 310 24.82 -1.79 -5.38
N LEU A 311 24.77 -2.62 -6.43
CA LEU A 311 23.98 -2.34 -7.63
C LEU A 311 22.68 -3.15 -7.73
N TYR A 312 22.54 -4.23 -6.98
CA TYR A 312 21.42 -5.16 -7.13
C TYR A 312 20.74 -5.40 -5.79
N GLN A 313 19.42 -5.23 -5.76
CA GLN A 313 18.54 -5.61 -4.67
C GLN A 313 17.55 -6.64 -5.20
N PHE A 314 17.24 -7.67 -4.44
CA PHE A 314 16.30 -8.68 -4.86
C PHE A 314 15.35 -9.06 -3.73
N GLN A 315 14.18 -9.53 -4.12
CA GLN A 315 13.18 -10.11 -3.24
C GLN A 315 12.58 -11.33 -3.93
N VAL A 316 12.51 -12.46 -3.22
CA VAL A 316 11.81 -13.65 -3.69
C VAL A 316 10.89 -14.11 -2.58
N GLY A 317 9.63 -14.31 -2.90
CA GLY A 317 8.56 -14.53 -1.94
C GLY A 317 7.60 -15.63 -2.36
N ALA A 318 7.01 -16.27 -1.37
CA ALA A 318 5.83 -17.10 -1.54
C ALA A 318 4.84 -16.79 -0.42
N GLU A 319 3.60 -16.45 -0.81
CA GLU A 319 2.45 -16.43 0.08
C GLU A 319 1.64 -17.71 -0.14
N TYR A 320 1.21 -18.34 0.96
CA TYR A 320 0.47 -19.60 0.94
C TYR A 320 -0.83 -19.43 1.70
N ASN A 321 -1.95 -19.65 1.02
CA ASN A 321 -3.26 -19.80 1.64
C ASN A 321 -3.37 -21.25 2.13
N VAL A 322 -3.49 -21.43 3.46
CA VAL A 322 -3.49 -22.76 4.08
C VAL A 322 -4.82 -23.47 3.88
N VAL A 323 -5.91 -22.73 3.70
CA VAL A 323 -7.28 -23.26 3.57
C VAL A 323 -7.45 -23.95 2.22
N ASP A 324 -7.16 -23.24 1.12
CA ASP A 324 -7.33 -23.79 -0.23
C ASP A 324 -6.05 -24.38 -0.83
N GLY A 325 -4.89 -24.15 -0.19
CA GLY A 325 -3.59 -24.64 -0.64
C GLY A 325 -3.01 -23.92 -1.85
N SER A 326 -3.61 -22.81 -2.27
CA SER A 326 -3.10 -21.96 -3.34
C SER A 326 -1.92 -21.11 -2.87
N GLN A 327 -1.10 -20.66 -3.82
CA GLN A 327 0.11 -19.89 -3.54
C GLN A 327 0.23 -18.71 -4.49
N LEU A 328 0.75 -17.59 -3.98
CA LEU A 328 1.18 -16.46 -4.79
C LEU A 328 2.69 -16.31 -4.64
N ASN A 329 3.42 -16.56 -5.73
CA ASN A 329 4.88 -16.46 -5.73
C ASN A 329 5.29 -15.13 -6.35
N THR A 330 6.23 -14.44 -5.73
CA THR A 330 6.74 -13.16 -6.23
C THR A 330 8.26 -13.21 -6.34
N ALA A 331 8.81 -12.57 -7.36
CA ALA A 331 10.25 -12.39 -7.49
C ALA A 331 10.53 -11.02 -8.11
N SER A 332 11.45 -10.25 -7.54
CA SER A 332 11.87 -8.97 -8.09
C SER A 332 13.38 -8.79 -8.00
N LEU A 333 13.92 -8.07 -8.98
CA LEU A 333 15.31 -7.64 -9.05
C LEU A 333 15.33 -6.17 -9.45
N VAL A 334 15.84 -5.34 -8.54
CA VAL A 334 16.10 -3.92 -8.78
C VAL A 334 17.59 -3.73 -9.05
N ARG A 335 17.92 -3.09 -10.16
CA ARG A 335 19.28 -2.72 -10.55
C ARG A 335 19.43 -1.22 -10.57
N SER A 336 20.32 -0.67 -9.75
CA SER A 336 20.76 0.72 -9.87
C SER A 336 21.57 0.91 -11.16
N LEU A 337 21.14 1.86 -11.99
CA LEU A 337 21.80 2.27 -13.23
C LEU A 337 22.64 3.55 -13.03
N GLY A 338 22.35 4.30 -11.97
CA GLY A 338 23.03 5.51 -11.54
C GLY A 338 22.48 5.96 -10.19
N ASP A 339 22.85 7.17 -9.75
CA ASP A 339 22.50 7.67 -8.42
C ASP A 339 20.99 7.84 -8.23
N ASN A 340 20.27 8.18 -9.29
CA ASN A 340 18.83 8.45 -9.26
C ASN A 340 18.05 7.61 -10.28
N THR A 341 18.65 6.56 -10.82
CA THR A 341 18.06 5.78 -11.93
C THR A 341 18.13 4.30 -11.62
N GLU A 342 17.01 3.60 -11.80
CA GLU A 342 16.91 2.17 -11.54
C GLU A 342 16.11 1.43 -12.62
N LEU A 343 16.33 0.12 -12.69
CA LEU A 343 15.58 -0.81 -13.50
C LEU A 343 15.07 -1.93 -12.60
N THR A 344 13.77 -2.08 -12.53
CA THR A 344 13.07 -3.11 -11.77
C THR A 344 12.51 -4.15 -12.73
N MET A 345 12.80 -5.41 -12.47
CA MET A 345 12.15 -6.55 -13.11
C MET A 345 11.39 -7.32 -12.03
N ALA A 346 10.12 -7.62 -12.25
CA ALA A 346 9.34 -8.41 -11.30
C ALA A 346 8.47 -9.46 -12.00
N VAL A 347 8.20 -10.53 -11.27
CA VAL A 347 7.33 -11.63 -11.70
C VAL A 347 6.42 -12.00 -10.55
N THR A 348 5.13 -12.16 -10.83
CA THR A 348 4.13 -12.71 -9.93
C THR A 348 3.53 -13.95 -10.57
N LEU A 349 3.62 -15.10 -9.90
CA LEU A 349 3.15 -16.40 -10.39
C LEU A 349 2.18 -17.02 -9.37
N PRO A 350 0.87 -16.95 -9.64
CA PRO A 350 -0.12 -17.69 -8.87
C PRO A 350 -0.04 -19.17 -9.21
N VAL A 351 -0.13 -20.02 -8.19
CA VAL A 351 -0.15 -21.47 -8.29
C VAL A 351 -1.39 -21.98 -7.56
N GLN A 352 -2.34 -22.48 -8.32
CA GLN A 352 -3.52 -23.15 -7.80
C GLN A 352 -3.23 -24.63 -7.51
N ARG A 353 -3.83 -25.16 -6.45
CA ARG A 353 -3.96 -26.61 -6.26
C ARG A 353 -5.41 -26.98 -6.56
N THR A 354 -5.60 -27.90 -7.51
CA THR A 354 -6.94 -28.41 -7.83
C THR A 354 -7.53 -29.07 -6.59
N GLN A 355 -8.50 -28.41 -5.97
CA GLN A 355 -9.34 -28.99 -4.92
C GLN A 355 -10.41 -29.86 -5.59
N ASN A 356 -10.70 -31.01 -5.00
CA ASN A 356 -11.66 -31.99 -5.53
C ASN A 356 -13.09 -31.68 -5.02
N THR A 357 -13.44 -30.39 -4.96
CA THR A 357 -14.71 -29.85 -4.46
C THR A 357 -15.52 -29.24 -5.62
N SER A 358 -16.84 -29.09 -5.44
CA SER A 358 -17.76 -28.64 -6.48
C SER A 358 -17.55 -27.20 -6.97
N ASN A 359 -16.80 -26.39 -6.21
CA ASN A 359 -16.36 -25.05 -6.56
C ASN A 359 -14.82 -25.06 -6.61
N SER A 360 -14.24 -25.01 -7.81
CA SER A 360 -12.80 -25.18 -8.01
C SER A 360 -12.00 -23.87 -7.93
N SER A 361 -12.63 -22.75 -7.55
CA SER A 361 -11.97 -21.45 -7.49
C SER A 361 -11.15 -21.33 -6.20
N THR A 362 -9.83 -21.25 -6.35
CA THR A 362 -8.92 -20.90 -5.25
C THR A 362 -8.73 -19.38 -5.20
N GLU A 363 -8.49 -18.82 -4.03
CA GLU A 363 -8.28 -17.38 -3.85
C GLU A 363 -7.13 -16.89 -4.71
N PHE A 364 -5.97 -17.57 -4.69
CA PHE A 364 -4.86 -17.11 -5.53
C PHE A 364 -5.00 -17.49 -7.01
N GLY A 365 -5.90 -18.41 -7.36
CA GLY A 365 -6.12 -18.85 -8.74
C GLY A 365 -6.70 -17.77 -9.65
N VAL A 366 -7.42 -16.79 -9.09
CA VAL A 366 -8.04 -15.69 -9.84
C VAL A 366 -7.04 -14.60 -10.25
N TYR A 367 -5.87 -14.56 -9.62
CA TYR A 367 -4.83 -13.61 -10.01
C TYR A 367 -4.16 -14.06 -11.32
N PRO A 368 -3.83 -13.13 -12.23
CA PRO A 368 -3.03 -13.45 -13.40
C PRO A 368 -1.57 -13.67 -13.01
N ALA A 369 -0.87 -14.44 -13.84
CA ALA A 369 0.59 -14.38 -13.84
C ALA A 369 1.03 -13.06 -14.47
N VAL A 370 2.00 -12.37 -13.87
CA VAL A 370 2.47 -11.06 -14.33
C VAL A 370 3.98 -11.05 -14.45
N PHE A 371 4.48 -10.52 -15.55
CA PHE A 371 5.89 -10.14 -15.73
C PHE A 371 5.95 -8.64 -15.99
N SER A 372 6.80 -7.94 -15.25
CA SER A 372 6.97 -6.49 -15.39
C SER A 372 8.43 -6.09 -15.52
N VAL A 373 8.67 -5.06 -16.33
CA VAL A 373 9.95 -4.36 -16.45
C VAL A 373 9.69 -2.87 -16.37
N ASN A 374 10.22 -2.22 -15.34
CA ASN A 374 10.01 -0.81 -15.08
C ASN A 374 11.36 -0.11 -14.95
N TRP A 375 11.56 0.93 -15.73
CA TRP A 375 12.66 1.87 -15.57
C TRP A 375 12.13 3.12 -14.88
N SER A 376 12.86 3.66 -13.92
CA SER A 376 12.50 4.93 -13.27
C SER A 376 13.74 5.79 -13.06
N THR A 377 13.55 7.10 -13.07
CA THR A 377 14.59 8.07 -12.74
C THR A 377 14.04 9.31 -12.04
N VAL A 378 14.83 9.89 -11.16
CA VAL A 378 14.51 11.13 -10.44
C VAL A 378 15.46 12.26 -10.86
N PHE A 379 14.89 13.42 -11.21
CA PHE A 379 15.62 14.63 -11.64
C PHE A 379 15.61 15.74 -10.61
#